data_AF-A0A4Y2ALC4-F1
#
_entry.id   AF-A0A4Y2ALC4-F1
#
_cell.length_a   1.000
_cell.length_b   1.000
_cell.length_c   1.000
_cell.angle_alpha   90.00
_cell.angle_beta   90.00
_cell.angle_gamma   90.00
#
_symmetry.space_group_name_H-M   'P 1'
#
loop_
_entity.id
_entity.type
_entity.pdbx_description
1 polymer ?
#
loop_
_entity_poly.entity_id
_entity_poly.type
_entity_poly.pdbx_seq_one_letter_code
_entity_poly.pdbx_strand_id
1 'polypeptide(L)'
;MPLHLRAQQETIYINDACLRKEIEFVGLPYLPKDYEEKIKSLTNHPSLFNIINQISTTHPYKEDNSLKLFTDGSKIEMGTGCSYCAFENGIKVLEWKGKLEKFLTVFQAELMGLKKAIIKAS
;
A
#
# COMPACT_ATOMS: atom_id res chain seq x y z
N MET A 1 20.88 -7.93 17.23
CA MET A 1 20.98 -6.80 18.20
C MET A 1 20.31 -7.19 19.50
N PRO A 2 20.94 -6.94 20.65
CA PRO A 2 20.29 -6.93 21.96
C PRO A 2 18.98 -6.13 21.98
N LEU A 3 18.00 -6.59 22.76
CA LEU A 3 16.66 -6.01 22.82
C LEU A 3 16.66 -4.51 23.18
N HIS A 4 17.53 -4.10 24.10
CA HIS A 4 17.63 -2.70 24.55
C HIS A 4 18.06 -1.75 23.41
N LEU A 5 18.98 -2.18 22.55
CA LEU A 5 19.44 -1.38 21.41
C LEU A 5 18.32 -1.20 20.36
N ARG A 6 17.49 -2.22 20.16
CA ARG A 6 16.33 -2.14 19.26
C ARG A 6 15.27 -1.17 19.78
N ALA A 7 14.96 -1.23 21.07
CA ALA A 7 14.02 -0.30 21.70
C ALA A 7 14.50 1.15 21.63
N GLN A 8 15.81 1.39 21.79
CA GLN A 8 16.40 2.73 21.62
C GLN A 8 16.28 3.23 20.19
N GLN A 9 16.57 2.38 19.20
CA GLN A 9 16.46 2.76 17.79
C GLN A 9 15.00 3.08 17.39
N GLU A 10 14.04 2.28 17.85
CA GLU A 10 12.61 2.52 17.61
C GLU A 10 12.13 3.82 18.31
N THR A 11 12.63 4.10 19.51
CA THR A 11 12.31 5.35 20.23
C THR A 11 12.80 6.58 19.47
N ILE A 12 14.04 6.54 18.94
CA ILE A 12 14.60 7.63 18.13
C ILE A 12 13.75 7.83 16.87
N TYR A 13 13.41 6.73 16.18
CA TYR A 13 12.57 6.78 14.98
C TYR A 13 11.19 7.39 15.24
N ILE A 14 10.52 7.01 16.34
CA ILE A 14 9.21 7.56 16.68
C ILE A 14 9.30 9.05 17.02
N ASN A 15 10.33 9.46 17.77
CA ASN A 15 10.51 10.85 18.14
C ASN A 15 10.79 11.74 16.92
N ASP A 16 11.59 11.26 15.98
CA ASP A 16 11.90 11.93 14.72
C ASP A 16 10.70 11.93 13.74
N ALA A 17 10.35 10.75 13.22
CA ALA A 17 9.45 10.60 12.08
C ALA A 17 7.97 10.84 12.42
N CYS A 18 7.56 10.59 13.67
CA CYS A 18 6.16 10.69 14.09
C CYS A 18 5.87 11.92 14.94
N LEU A 19 6.70 12.18 15.96
CA LEU A 19 6.42 13.22 16.96
C LEU A 19 7.11 14.55 16.64
N ARG A 20 8.12 14.57 15.75
CA ARG A 20 8.97 15.74 15.47
C ARG A 20 9.45 16.39 16.76
N LYS A 21 9.97 15.60 17.69
CA LYS A 21 10.60 16.10 18.93
C LYS A 21 12.06 16.38 18.68
N GLU A 22 12.67 17.20 19.53
CA GLU A 22 14.12 17.35 19.56
C GLU A 22 14.77 15.99 19.88
N ILE A 23 15.77 15.60 19.11
CA ILE A 23 16.57 14.39 19.34
C ILE A 23 18.05 14.72 19.33
N GLU A 24 18.83 13.94 20.08
CA GLU A 24 20.28 13.96 19.99
C GLU A 24 20.73 12.81 19.07
N PHE A 25 21.41 13.15 17.97
CA PHE A 25 21.96 12.19 17.04
C PHE A 25 23.44 12.49 16.81
N VAL A 26 24.30 11.53 17.17
CA VAL A 26 25.77 11.65 17.04
C VAL A 26 26.30 12.89 17.78
N GLY A 27 25.77 13.17 18.97
CA GLY A 27 26.21 14.28 19.82
C GLY A 27 25.79 15.67 19.33
N LEU A 28 24.90 15.75 18.35
CA LEU A 28 24.32 17.01 17.86
C LEU A 28 22.81 17.04 18.12
N PRO A 29 22.27 18.16 18.62
CA PRO A 29 20.84 18.33 18.77
C PRO A 29 20.22 18.62 17.40
N TYR A 30 19.16 17.89 17.06
CA TYR A 30 18.31 18.14 15.90
C TYR A 30 16.98 18.68 16.39
N LEU A 31 16.64 19.89 15.96
CA LEU A 31 15.39 20.54 16.33
C LEU A 31 14.28 20.18 15.33
N PRO A 32 13.01 20.30 15.72
CA PRO A 32 11.86 19.99 14.86
C PRO A 32 11.85 20.72 13.51
N LYS A 33 12.50 21.89 13.44
CA LYS A 33 12.66 22.74 12.24
C LYS A 33 13.73 22.23 11.27
N ASP A 34 14.64 21.38 11.73
CA ASP A 34 15.73 20.82 10.93
C ASP A 34 15.27 19.57 10.16
N TYR A 35 14.09 19.02 10.51
CA TYR A 35 13.48 17.90 9.81
C TYR A 35 12.80 18.34 8.53
N GLU A 36 13.00 17.59 7.45
CA GLU A 36 12.30 17.79 6.19
C GLU A 36 10.77 17.78 6.42
N GLU A 37 10.07 18.73 5.79
CA GLU A 37 8.62 18.67 5.75
C GLU A 37 8.21 17.46 4.93
N LYS A 38 7.50 16.53 5.57
CA LYS A 38 6.87 15.45 4.84
C LYS A 38 5.81 16.09 3.96
N ILE A 39 6.06 16.16 2.65
CA ILE A 39 5.07 16.59 1.68
C ILE A 39 3.82 15.75 1.92
N LYS A 40 2.76 16.37 2.44
CA LYS A 40 1.45 15.74 2.60
C LYS A 40 0.84 15.61 1.21
N SER A 41 1.36 14.68 0.42
CA SER A 41 0.90 14.43 -0.95
C SER A 41 -0.50 13.83 -1.00
N LEU A 42 -1.13 13.55 0.14
CA LEU A 42 -2.51 13.06 0.25
C LEU A 42 -3.32 13.99 1.15
N THR A 43 -3.91 15.03 0.54
CA THR A 43 -4.93 15.87 1.17
C THR A 43 -6.27 15.16 1.33
N ASN A 44 -6.47 14.07 0.57
CA ASN A 44 -7.68 13.26 0.64
C ASN A 44 -7.44 12.03 1.52
N HIS A 45 -7.95 12.08 2.74
CA HIS A 45 -7.94 10.94 3.64
C HIS A 45 -8.81 9.80 3.05
N PRO A 46 -8.37 8.52 3.08
CA PRO A 46 -9.15 7.40 2.54
C PRO A 46 -10.58 7.27 3.08
N SER A 47 -10.85 7.75 4.31
CA SER A 47 -12.22 7.78 4.87
C SER A 47 -13.17 8.76 4.19
N LEU A 48 -12.67 9.67 3.34
CA LEU A 48 -13.50 10.57 2.54
C LEU A 48 -14.15 9.83 1.36
N PHE A 49 -13.64 8.65 0.99
CA PHE A 49 -14.29 7.79 0.01
C PHE A 49 -15.44 7.03 0.69
N ASN A 50 -16.68 7.30 0.28
CA ASN A 50 -17.85 6.59 0.79
C ASN A 50 -17.95 5.18 0.21
N ILE A 51 -17.15 4.26 0.76
CA ILE A 51 -17.05 2.85 0.34
C ILE A 51 -17.83 1.90 1.25
N ILE A 52 -18.58 2.42 2.22
CA ILE A 52 -19.30 1.62 3.23
C ILE A 52 -20.26 0.61 2.56
N ASN A 53 -20.89 0.99 1.45
CA ASN A 53 -21.80 0.11 0.72
C ASN A 53 -21.08 -0.77 -0.33
N GLN A 54 -19.76 -0.62 -0.50
CA GLN A 54 -18.95 -1.36 -1.48
C GLN A 54 -18.10 -2.46 -0.84
N ILE A 55 -17.83 -2.37 0.47
CA ILE A 55 -17.03 -3.34 1.22
C ILE A 55 -17.96 -4.13 2.12
N SER A 56 -18.04 -5.44 1.90
CA SER A 56 -18.66 -6.36 2.85
C SER A 56 -17.60 -7.22 3.53
N THR A 57 -17.68 -7.32 4.85
CA THR A 57 -16.88 -8.26 5.66
C THR A 57 -17.65 -9.55 5.97
N THR A 58 -18.91 -9.66 5.54
CA THR A 58 -19.67 -10.90 5.67
C THR A 58 -19.02 -11.96 4.80
N HIS A 59 -18.75 -13.14 5.37
CA HIS A 59 -18.30 -14.27 4.57
C HIS A 59 -19.34 -14.57 3.49
N PRO A 60 -18.93 -14.79 2.24
CA PRO A 60 -19.89 -15.14 1.19
C PRO A 60 -20.61 -16.42 1.63
N TYR A 61 -21.94 -16.33 1.76
CA TYR A 61 -22.79 -17.38 2.33
C TYR A 61 -22.80 -18.68 1.49
N LYS A 62 -22.28 -18.64 0.26
CA LYS A 62 -22.03 -19.78 -0.62
C LYS A 62 -20.80 -19.49 -1.48
N GLU A 63 -19.99 -20.51 -1.76
CA GLU A 63 -19.13 -20.51 -2.94
C GLU A 63 -20.04 -20.55 -4.16
N ASP A 64 -20.47 -19.38 -4.59
CA ASP A 64 -21.12 -19.22 -5.89
C ASP A 64 -20.07 -19.52 -6.97
N ASN A 65 -20.51 -20.08 -8.10
CA ASN A 65 -19.67 -20.29 -9.30
C ASN A 65 -19.23 -18.95 -9.94
N SER A 66 -19.34 -17.85 -9.20
CA SER A 66 -18.97 -16.50 -9.58
C SER A 66 -17.48 -16.39 -9.91
N LEU A 67 -17.19 -15.58 -10.93
CA LEU A 67 -15.83 -15.21 -11.31
C LEU A 67 -15.16 -14.43 -10.17
N LYS A 68 -14.11 -15.00 -9.58
CA LYS A 68 -13.29 -14.37 -8.53
C LYS A 68 -12.10 -13.67 -9.18
N LEU A 69 -12.00 -12.36 -9.02
CA LEU A 69 -10.87 -11.55 -9.50
C LEU A 69 -9.91 -11.25 -8.36
N PHE A 70 -8.62 -11.43 -8.61
CA PHE A 70 -7.55 -11.06 -7.71
C PHE A 70 -6.63 -10.09 -8.42
N THR A 71 -6.19 -9.06 -7.72
CA THR A 71 -5.28 -8.04 -8.25
C THR A 71 -4.10 -7.87 -7.32
N ASP A 72 -2.97 -7.48 -7.87
CA ASP A 72 -1.77 -7.20 -7.11
C ASP A 72 -0.96 -6.10 -7.78
N GLY A 73 -0.43 -5.19 -6.97
CA GLY A 73 0.48 -4.12 -7.34
C GLY A 73 1.82 -4.33 -6.64
N SER A 74 2.90 -4.32 -7.41
CA SER A 74 4.26 -4.52 -6.88
C SER A 74 5.17 -3.36 -7.26
N LYS A 75 6.17 -3.12 -6.42
CA LYS A 75 7.25 -2.16 -6.71
C LYS A 75 8.59 -2.76 -6.29
N ILE A 76 9.54 -2.70 -7.21
CA ILE A 76 10.95 -3.04 -7.01
C ILE A 76 11.81 -1.84 -7.43
N GLU A 77 13.10 -1.85 -7.12
CA GLU A 77 14.03 -0.76 -7.49
C GLU A 77 14.06 -0.50 -9.01
N MET A 78 13.83 -1.54 -9.81
CA MET A 78 13.88 -1.49 -11.28
C MET A 78 12.55 -1.06 -11.91
N GLY A 79 11.45 -0.97 -11.15
CA GLY A 79 10.17 -0.55 -11.70
C GLY A 79 8.96 -0.96 -10.87
N THR A 80 7.79 -0.56 -11.38
CA THR A 80 6.50 -0.83 -10.78
C THR A 80 5.72 -1.77 -11.69
N GLY A 81 4.97 -2.71 -11.14
CA GLY A 81 4.18 -3.68 -11.87
C GLY A 81 2.79 -3.82 -11.30
N CYS A 82 1.84 -4.24 -12.13
CA CYS A 82 0.49 -4.59 -11.71
C CYS A 82 0.04 -5.87 -12.42
N SER A 83 -0.88 -6.60 -11.80
CA SER A 83 -1.42 -7.81 -12.38
C SER A 83 -2.84 -8.06 -11.91
N TYR A 84 -3.56 -8.90 -12.67
CA TYR A 84 -4.75 -9.55 -12.17
C TYR A 84 -4.81 -11.01 -12.64
N CYS A 85 -5.55 -11.83 -11.90
CA CYS A 85 -5.98 -13.14 -12.35
C CYS A 85 -7.45 -13.35 -11.99
N ALA A 86 -8.11 -14.22 -12.74
CA ALA A 86 -9.50 -14.57 -12.51
C ALA A 86 -9.62 -16.08 -12.32
N PHE A 87 -10.47 -16.50 -11.39
CA PHE A 87 -10.78 -17.88 -11.11
C PHE A 87 -12.28 -18.14 -11.23
N GLU A 88 -12.63 -19.27 -11.82
CA GLU A 88 -13.98 -19.80 -11.88
C GLU A 88 -13.93 -21.22 -11.33
N ASN A 89 -14.76 -21.53 -10.32
CA ASN A 89 -14.78 -22.84 -9.64
C ASN A 89 -13.40 -23.31 -9.15
N GLY A 90 -12.56 -22.37 -8.67
CA GLY A 90 -11.21 -22.66 -8.20
C GLY A 90 -10.17 -22.88 -9.30
N ILE A 91 -10.56 -22.81 -10.58
CA ILE A 91 -9.66 -22.94 -11.73
C ILE A 91 -9.33 -21.55 -12.27
N LYS A 92 -8.04 -21.27 -12.49
CA LYS A 92 -7.61 -19.99 -13.08
C LYS A 92 -8.03 -19.95 -14.55
N VAL A 93 -8.86 -18.98 -14.92
CA VAL A 93 -9.40 -18.80 -16.28
C VAL A 93 -8.76 -17.64 -17.04
N LEU A 94 -8.24 -16.63 -16.33
CA LEU A 94 -7.60 -15.46 -16.94
C LEU A 94 -6.39 -15.02 -16.11
N GLU A 95 -5.38 -14.47 -16.80
CA GLU A 95 -4.30 -13.70 -16.17
C GLU A 95 -3.84 -12.56 -17.06
N TRP A 96 -3.35 -11.50 -16.42
CA TRP A 96 -2.69 -10.39 -17.09
C TRP A 96 -1.66 -9.77 -16.16
N LYS A 97 -0.54 -9.33 -16.73
CA LYS A 97 0.55 -8.64 -16.03
C LYS A 97 1.00 -7.45 -16.87
N GLY A 98 1.23 -6.33 -16.22
CA GLY A 98 1.70 -5.10 -16.87
C GLY A 98 2.83 -4.46 -16.09
N LYS A 99 3.88 -4.07 -16.81
CA LYS A 99 4.91 -3.18 -16.29
C LYS A 99 4.43 -1.74 -16.40
N LEU A 100 4.64 -0.97 -15.35
CA LEU A 100 4.32 0.45 -15.29
C LEU A 100 5.61 1.28 -15.21
N GLU A 101 5.45 2.59 -15.38
CA GLU A 101 6.55 3.54 -15.21
C GLU A 101 7.16 3.45 -13.81
N LYS A 102 8.50 3.54 -13.73
CA LYS A 102 9.27 3.33 -12.50
C LYS A 102 8.90 4.29 -11.37
N PHE A 103 8.46 5.50 -11.72
CA PHE A 103 8.10 6.52 -10.73
C PHE A 103 6.72 6.27 -10.10
N LEU A 104 5.86 5.40 -10.68
CA LEU A 104 4.54 5.13 -10.11
C LEU A 104 4.64 4.38 -8.78
N THR A 105 3.73 4.69 -7.87
CA THR A 105 3.66 4.06 -6.54
C THR A 105 2.99 2.69 -6.60
N VAL A 106 3.17 1.87 -5.56
CA VAL A 106 2.44 0.61 -5.40
C VAL A 106 0.93 0.87 -5.44
N PHE A 107 0.44 1.91 -4.78
CA PHE A 107 -0.98 2.26 -4.77
C PHE A 107 -1.54 2.55 -6.17
N GLN A 108 -0.78 3.25 -7.02
CA GLN A 108 -1.17 3.48 -8.41
C GLN A 108 -1.17 2.18 -9.23
N ALA A 109 -0.27 1.25 -8.91
CA ALA A 109 -0.20 -0.06 -9.54
C ALA A 109 -1.39 -0.94 -9.17
N GLU A 110 -1.75 -0.98 -7.88
CA GLU A 110 -2.96 -1.65 -7.38
C GLU A 110 -4.21 -1.15 -8.08
N LEU A 111 -4.38 0.18 -8.15
CA LEU A 111 -5.52 0.80 -8.80
C LEU A 111 -5.57 0.47 -10.30
N MET A 112 -4.42 0.37 -10.97
CA MET A 112 -4.34 -0.05 -12.36
C MET A 112 -4.72 -1.53 -12.54
N GLY A 113 -4.23 -2.41 -11.67
CA GLY A 113 -4.59 -3.84 -11.65
C GLY A 113 -6.10 -4.01 -11.48
N LEU A 114 -6.70 -3.31 -10.51
CA LEU A 114 -8.15 -3.29 -10.28
C LEU A 114 -8.92 -2.77 -11.49
N LYS A 115 -8.51 -1.64 -12.07
CA LYS A 115 -9.14 -1.09 -13.28
C LYS A 115 -9.12 -2.09 -14.44
N LYS A 116 -7.99 -2.78 -14.66
CA LYS A 116 -7.85 -3.79 -15.71
C LYS A 116 -8.73 -5.01 -15.46
N ALA A 117 -8.81 -5.48 -14.21
CA ALA A 117 -9.68 -6.58 -13.83
C ALA A 117 -11.16 -6.25 -14.09
N ILE A 118 -11.63 -5.06 -13.68
CA ILE A 118 -13.02 -4.62 -13.89
C ILE A 118 -13.35 -4.52 -15.37
N ILE A 119 -12.48 -3.90 -16.18
CA ILE A 119 -12.69 -3.78 -17.64
C ILE A 119 -12.79 -5.16 -18.29
N LYS A 120 -12.07 -6.16 -17.80
CA LYS A 120 -12.11 -7.51 -18.38
C LYS A 120 -13.34 -8.31 -17.94
N ALA A 121 -13.85 -8.05 -16.74
CA ALA A 121 -14.99 -8.75 -16.17
C ALA A 121 -16.36 -8.10 -16.48
N SER A 122 -16.34 -6.90 -17.08
CA SER A 122 -17.52 -6.23 -17.64
C SER A 122 -17.80 -6.71 -19.06
#